data_AF-A0A255YXP7-F1
#
_entry.id   AF-A0A255YXP7-F1
#
_cell.length_a   1.000
_cell.length_b   1.000
_cell.length_c   1.000
_cell.angle_alpha   90.00
_cell.angle_beta   90.00
_cell.angle_gamma   90.00
#
_symmetry.space_group_name_H-M   'P 1'
#
loop_
_entity.id
_entity.type
_entity.pdbx_description
1 polymer ?
#
loop_
_entity_poly.entity_id
_entity_poly.type
_entity_poly.pdbx_seq_one_letter_code
_entity_poly.pdbx_strand_id
1 'polypeptide(L)'
;MNKSVLLDTSFVISLVDDSRVNHQKAVQFYKYFIENKIAMILSSIVTSEFCTKQDIADLPLNNFKPLPFNIPDSYHISSLFDDIYKNRDRQNMRLNLIC
;
A
#
# COMPACT_ATOMS: atom_id res chain seq x y z
N MET A 1 -19.38 3.36 -11.76
CA MET A 1 -18.13 2.78 -11.19
C MET A 1 -17.94 3.31 -9.78
N ASN A 2 -17.79 2.43 -8.79
CA ASN A 2 -17.34 2.86 -7.46
C ASN A 2 -15.83 3.13 -7.53
N LYS A 3 -15.40 4.30 -7.06
CA LYS A 3 -13.98 4.65 -6.97
C LYS A 3 -13.38 3.93 -5.74
N SER A 4 -12.19 3.37 -5.92
CA SER A 4 -11.39 2.78 -4.85
C SER A 4 -9.95 3.24 -4.95
N VAL A 5 -9.27 3.27 -3.81
CA VAL A 5 -7.84 3.60 -3.72
C VAL A 5 -7.12 2.45 -3.05
N LEU A 6 -6.02 1.99 -3.65
CA LEU A 6 -5.09 1.07 -3.01
C LEU A 6 -4.07 1.90 -2.24
N LEU A 7 -3.95 1.64 -0.94
CA LEU A 7 -3.07 2.41 -0.07
C LEU A 7 -1.65 1.85 -0.10
N ASP A 8 -0.68 2.75 -0.09
CA ASP A 8 0.74 2.44 0.05
C ASP A 8 1.18 2.55 1.52
N THR A 9 2.24 1.84 1.90
CA THR A 9 2.79 1.86 3.26
C THR A 9 3.20 3.26 3.69
N SER A 10 3.78 4.06 2.80
CA SER A 10 4.17 5.43 3.14
C SER A 10 2.97 6.33 3.45
N PHE A 11 1.82 6.09 2.81
CA PHE A 11 0.58 6.79 3.09
C PHE A 11 0.06 6.42 4.49
N VAL A 12 0.00 5.12 4.79
CA VAL A 12 -0.48 4.63 6.10
C VAL A 12 0.41 5.15 7.23
N ILE A 13 1.74 5.11 7.08
CA ILE A 13 2.67 5.68 8.06
C ILE A 13 2.44 7.19 8.20
N SER A 14 2.32 7.93 7.10
CA SER A 14 2.07 9.38 7.16
C SER A 14 0.73 9.72 7.81
N LEU A 15 -0.27 8.84 7.71
CA LEU A 15 -1.58 9.06 8.33
C LEU A 15 -1.52 8.98 9.86
N VAL A 16 -0.69 8.10 10.41
CA VAL A 16 -0.60 7.87 11.87
C VAL A 16 0.51 8.68 12.54
N ASP A 17 1.62 8.92 11.85
CA ASP A 17 2.81 9.59 12.39
C ASP A 17 2.76 11.09 12.09
N ASP A 18 2.44 11.89 13.12
CA ASP A 18 2.29 13.35 13.03
C ASP A 18 3.61 14.09 12.80
N SER A 19 4.74 13.43 13.04
CA SER A 19 6.08 13.99 12.81
C SER A 19 6.44 14.05 11.31
N ARG A 20 5.72 13.32 10.44
CA ARG A 20 6.03 13.26 9.01
C ARG A 20 5.57 14.52 8.27
N VAL A 21 6.43 14.99 7.37
CA VAL A 21 6.17 16.15 6.49
C VAL A 21 4.83 16.06 5.74
N ASN A 22 4.38 14.86 5.38
CA ASN A 22 3.15 14.65 4.62
C ASN A 22 1.93 14.29 5.49
N HIS A 23 2.04 14.35 6.82
CA HIS A 23 0.96 13.95 7.72
C HIS A 23 -0.36 14.69 7.44
N GLN A 24 -0.30 16.03 7.37
CA GLN A 24 -1.50 16.83 7.10
C GLN A 24 -2.16 16.50 5.76
N LYS A 25 -1.36 16.20 4.73
CA LYS A 25 -1.90 15.79 3.41
C LYS A 25 -2.56 14.41 3.49
N ALA A 26 -1.95 13.46 4.20
CA ALA A 26 -2.52 12.13 4.40
C ALA A 26 -3.87 12.21 5.13
N VAL A 27 -3.97 13.04 6.18
CA VAL A 27 -5.23 13.29 6.91
C VAL A 27 -6.29 13.92 6.00
N GLN A 28 -5.92 14.88 5.14
CA GLN A 28 -6.86 15.50 4.18
C GLN A 28 -7.40 14.48 3.18
N PHE A 29 -6.53 13.64 2.60
CA PHE A 29 -6.95 12.57 1.69
C PHE A 29 -7.83 11.54 2.39
N TYR A 30 -7.48 11.14 3.61
CA TYR A 30 -8.27 10.21 4.40
C TYR A 30 -9.70 10.73 4.65
N LYS A 31 -9.83 12.00 5.05
CA LYS A 31 -11.14 12.66 5.21
C LYS A 31 -11.91 12.69 3.89
N TYR A 32 -11.25 13.09 2.80
CA TYR A 32 -11.85 13.09 1.47
C TYR A 32 -12.36 11.70 1.06
N PHE A 33 -11.61 10.63 1.34
CA PHE A 33 -12.04 9.27 1.02
C PHE A 33 -13.29 8.85 1.81
N ILE A 34 -13.36 9.20 3.10
CA ILE A 34 -14.55 8.94 3.93
C ILE A 34 -15.76 9.72 3.40
N GLU A 35 -15.62 11.03 3.23
CA GLU A 35 -16.70 11.94 2.80
C GLU A 35 -17.29 11.53 1.45
N ASN A 36 -16.45 11.06 0.53
CA ASN A 36 -16.85 10.64 -0.81
C ASN A 36 -17.14 9.14 -0.91
N LYS A 37 -17.15 8.40 0.22
CA LYS A 37 -17.39 6.95 0.28
C LYS A 37 -16.47 6.16 -0.67
N ILE A 38 -15.23 6.60 -0.81
CA ILE A 38 -14.21 5.94 -1.63
C ILE A 38 -13.66 4.76 -0.83
N ALA A 39 -13.71 3.57 -1.43
CA ALA A 39 -13.20 2.37 -0.77
C ALA A 39 -11.67 2.44 -0.63
N MET A 40 -11.18 2.43 0.60
CA MET A 40 -9.75 2.36 0.91
C MET A 40 -9.34 0.90 1.03
N ILE A 41 -8.55 0.41 0.09
CA ILE A 41 -8.07 -0.98 0.04
C ILE A 41 -6.71 -1.06 0.71
N LEU A 42 -6.56 -1.96 1.67
CA LEU A 42 -5.32 -2.17 2.42
C LEU A 42 -4.82 -3.60 2.19
N SER A 43 -3.67 -3.76 1.53
CA SER A 43 -3.12 -5.08 1.25
C SER A 43 -2.45 -5.71 2.47
N SER A 44 -2.39 -7.04 2.51
CA SER A 44 -1.63 -7.75 3.56
C SER A 44 -0.13 -7.43 3.51
N ILE A 45 0.42 -7.09 2.35
CA ILE A 45 1.81 -6.63 2.19
C ILE A 45 2.02 -5.29 2.89
N VAL A 46 1.14 -4.31 2.62
CA VAL A 46 1.23 -2.98 3.25
C VAL A 46 1.04 -3.08 4.77
N THR A 47 0.11 -3.95 5.19
CA THR A 47 -0.11 -4.27 6.60
C THR A 47 1.17 -4.83 7.23
N SER A 48 1.84 -5.81 6.58
CA SER A 48 3.09 -6.38 7.12
C SER A 48 4.23 -5.38 7.19
N GLU A 49 4.41 -4.54 6.17
CA GLU A 49 5.45 -3.52 6.17
C GLU A 49 5.23 -2.48 7.27
N PHE A 50 3.98 -2.04 7.45
CA PHE A 50 3.61 -1.11 8.51
C PHE A 50 3.87 -1.70 9.91
N CYS A 51 3.50 -2.97 10.11
CA CYS A 51 3.66 -3.68 11.38
C CYS A 51 5.12 -3.83 11.84
N THR A 52 6.10 -3.60 10.96
CA THR A 52 7.52 -3.62 11.35
C THR A 52 7.91 -2.48 12.29
N LYS A 53 7.12 -1.38 12.31
CA LYS A 53 7.44 -0.16 13.08
C LYS A 53 6.38 0.22 14.11
N GLN A 54 5.13 -0.18 13.89
CA GLN A 54 3.96 0.26 14.68
C GLN A 54 2.93 -0.87 14.75
N ASP A 55 2.05 -0.88 15.76
CA ASP A 55 0.97 -1.86 15.82
C ASP A 55 -0.18 -1.46 14.87
N ILE A 56 -0.75 -2.43 14.15
CA ILE A 56 -1.90 -2.22 13.27
C ILE A 56 -3.16 -1.82 14.05
N ALA A 57 -3.23 -2.12 15.34
CA ALA A 57 -4.33 -1.76 16.23
C ALA A 57 -4.56 -0.24 16.34
N ASP A 58 -3.54 0.56 16.04
CA ASP A 58 -3.62 2.03 16.06
C ASP A 58 -4.37 2.61 14.84
N LEU A 59 -4.71 1.77 13.84
CA LEU A 59 -5.50 2.19 12.68
C LEU A 59 -7.00 2.01 12.92
N PRO A 60 -7.85 2.94 12.44
CA PRO A 60 -9.30 2.76 12.40
C PRO A 60 -9.70 1.74 11.33
N LEU A 61 -9.46 0.45 11.62
CA LEU A 61 -9.60 -0.69 10.68
C LEU A 61 -10.96 -0.76 9.98
N ASN A 62 -12.03 -0.29 10.62
CA ASN A 62 -13.39 -0.28 10.06
C ASN A 62 -13.53 0.51 8.75
N ASN A 63 -12.64 1.47 8.50
CA ASN A 63 -12.68 2.30 7.29
C ASN A 63 -11.86 1.70 6.13
N PHE A 64 -11.14 0.60 6.37
CA PHE A 64 -10.31 -0.07 5.38
C PHE A 64 -10.91 -1.41 4.95
N LYS A 65 -10.75 -1.75 3.68
CA LYS A 65 -11.09 -3.06 3.14
C LYS A 65 -9.80 -3.87 2.99
N PRO A 66 -9.64 -5.00 3.71
CA PRO A 66 -8.47 -5.83 3.56
C PRO A 66 -8.43 -6.47 2.17
N LEU A 67 -7.24 -6.50 1.57
CA LEU A 67 -6.94 -7.23 0.35
C LEU A 67 -5.86 -8.27 0.67
N PRO A 68 -6.20 -9.57 0.76
CA PRO A 68 -5.21 -10.61 0.98
C PRO A 68 -4.26 -10.70 -0.23
N PHE A 69 -3.00 -11.01 0.05
CA PHE A 69 -2.03 -11.43 -0.94
C PHE A 69 -1.69 -12.90 -0.70
N ASN A 70 -2.07 -13.77 -1.63
CA ASN A 70 -1.95 -15.21 -1.54
C ASN A 70 -1.00 -15.79 -2.60
N ILE A 71 -0.80 -17.11 -2.58
CA ILE A 71 0.11 -17.79 -3.50
C ILE A 71 -0.27 -17.54 -4.98
N PRO A 72 -1.54 -17.67 -5.42
CA PRO A 72 -1.94 -17.27 -6.77
C PRO A 72 -1.54 -15.85 -7.17
N ASP A 73 -1.69 -14.86 -6.27
CA ASP A 73 -1.29 -13.48 -6.54
C ASP A 73 0.22 -13.38 -6.81
N SER A 74 1.03 -14.18 -6.11
CA SER A 74 2.48 -14.21 -6.29
C SER A 74 2.90 -14.70 -7.68
N TYR A 75 2.19 -15.69 -8.26
CA TYR A 75 2.45 -16.14 -9.62
C TYR A 75 2.08 -15.07 -10.66
N HIS A 76 0.97 -14.36 -10.45
CA HIS A 76 0.57 -13.28 -11.34
C HIS A 76 1.57 -12.12 -11.33
N ILE A 77 2.02 -11.72 -10.14
CA ILE A 77 3.04 -10.69 -9.97
C ILE A 77 4.38 -11.13 -10.58
N SER A 78 4.78 -12.41 -10.44
CA SER A 78 6.00 -12.93 -11.08
C SER A 78 5.99 -12.74 -12.60
N SER A 79 4.87 -13.05 -13.26
CA SER A 79 4.75 -12.85 -14.72
C SER A 79 4.86 -11.37 -15.10
N LEU A 80 4.27 -10.48 -14.31
CA LEU A 80 4.38 -9.03 -14.54
C LEU A 80 5.83 -8.55 -14.38
N PHE A 81 6.54 -9.06 -13.37
CA PHE A 81 7.95 -8.77 -13.19
C PHE A 81 8.78 -9.28 -14.37
N ASP A 82 8.56 -10.51 -14.83
CA ASP A 82 9.27 -11.03 -16.01
C ASP A 82 9.08 -10.14 -17.24
N ASP A 83 7.87 -9.63 -17.47
CA ASP A 83 7.59 -8.71 -18.57
C ASP A 83 8.30 -7.35 -18.37
N ILE A 84 8.30 -6.82 -17.14
CA ILE A 84 9.02 -5.59 -16.81
C ILE A 84 10.54 -5.77 -16.97
N TYR A 85 11.10 -6.91 -16.54
CA TYR A 85 12.53 -7.20 -16.58
C TYR A 85 13.04 -7.51 -17.98
N LYS A 86 12.30 -8.30 -18.77
CA LYS A 86 12.63 -8.53 -20.20
C LYS A 86 12.68 -7.22 -20.99
N ASN A 87 11.89 -6.22 -20.58
CA ASN A 87 11.93 -4.88 -21.17
C ASN A 87 13.02 -3.97 -20.55
N ARG A 88 13.54 -4.29 -19.35
CA ARG A 88 14.54 -3.49 -18.59
C ARG A 88 15.99 -3.98 -18.69
N ASP A 89 16.27 -5.15 -19.26
CA ASP A 89 17.65 -5.63 -19.52
C ASP A 89 18.50 -4.72 -20.45
N ARG A 90 17.98 -3.55 -20.87
CA ARG A 90 18.78 -2.47 -21.49
C ARG A 90 19.41 -1.49 -20.49
N GLN A 91 19.00 -1.41 -19.23
CA GLN A 91 19.60 -0.48 -18.25
C GLN A 91 19.66 -1.08 -16.84
N ASN A 92 20.86 -1.53 -16.47
CA ASN A 92 21.33 -1.99 -15.15
C ASN A 92 20.57 -1.44 -13.93
N MET A 93 20.03 -2.33 -13.07
CA MET A 93 20.13 -2.16 -11.60
C MET A 93 19.85 -3.46 -10.80
N ARG A 94 20.62 -3.63 -9.71
CA ARG A 94 20.50 -4.66 -8.66
C ARG A 94 19.15 -4.60 -7.92
N LEU A 95 18.49 -5.75 -7.78
CA LEU A 95 17.36 -5.91 -6.86
C LEU A 95 17.84 -6.28 -5.46
N ASN A 96 17.50 -5.46 -4.47
CA ASN A 96 17.22 -5.96 -3.14
C ASN A 96 15.72 -6.28 -3.12
N LEU A 97 15.37 -7.55 -3.37
CA LEU A 97 14.04 -8.03 -3.00
C LEU A 97 13.96 -7.96 -1.47
N ILE A 98 13.29 -6.94 -0.96
CA ILE A 98 12.79 -6.94 0.41
C ILE A 98 11.45 -7.65 0.32
N CYS A 99 11.46 -8.96 0.62
CA CYS A 99 10.38 -9.54 1.37
C CYS A 99 10.63 -9.23 2.85
#